data_AF-A0A2G5CTA8-F1
#
_entry.id   AF-A0A2G5CTA8-F1
#
_cell.length_a   1.000
_cell.length_b   1.000
_cell.length_c   1.000
_cell.angle_alpha   90.00
_cell.angle_beta   90.00
_cell.angle_gamma   90.00
#
_symmetry.space_group_name_H-M   'P 1'
#
loop_
_entity.id
_entity.type
_entity.pdbx_description
1 polymer ?
#
loop_
_entity_poly.entity_id
_entity_poly.type
_entity_poly.pdbx_seq_one_letter_code
_entity_poly.pdbx_strand_id
1 'polypeptide(L)' 'MRSQTKSTPKRSFQQLAITPISEIPTRTIEATKPFNIICQGTITAAHKNKGFYYDACTTCTRGVSKKGGTYWCYKCK' A
#
# COMPACT_ATOMS: atom_id res chain seq x y z
N MET A 1 -7.42 -11.50 -49.18
CA MET A 1 -7.52 -10.63 -47.99
C MET A 1 -6.82 -11.34 -46.83
N ARG A 2 -5.68 -10.83 -46.35
CA ARG A 2 -4.90 -11.45 -45.26
C ARG A 2 -5.22 -10.75 -43.94
N SER A 3 -5.91 -11.44 -43.03
CA SER A 3 -6.11 -10.99 -41.64
C SER A 3 -4.79 -11.08 -40.88
N GLN A 4 -4.26 -9.94 -40.42
CA GLN A 4 -3.17 -9.90 -39.46
C GLN A 4 -3.75 -9.98 -38.05
N THR A 5 -3.52 -11.09 -37.36
CA THR A 5 -3.76 -11.19 -35.91
C THR A 5 -2.66 -10.40 -35.19
N LYS A 6 -3.00 -9.20 -34.69
CA LYS A 6 -2.16 -8.44 -33.76
C LYS A 6 -1.95 -9.28 -32.49
N SER A 7 -0.75 -9.82 -32.33
CA SER A 7 -0.31 -10.42 -31.06
C SER A 7 -0.24 -9.34 -29.99
N THR A 8 -1.08 -9.45 -28.96
CA THR A 8 -1.02 -8.58 -27.78
C THR A 8 0.35 -8.74 -27.11
N PRO A 9 1.06 -7.65 -26.77
CA PRO A 9 2.33 -7.76 -26.06
C PRO A 9 2.08 -8.42 -24.70
N LYS A 10 2.66 -9.60 -24.47
CA LYS A 10 2.78 -10.20 -23.14
C LYS A 10 3.54 -9.20 -22.27
N ARG A 11 2.85 -8.56 -21.32
CA ARG A 11 3.52 -7.87 -20.21
C ARG A 11 4.38 -8.92 -19.52
N SER A 12 5.69 -8.85 -19.75
CA SER A 12 6.67 -9.48 -18.89
C SER A 12 6.52 -8.82 -17.54
N PHE A 13 5.71 -9.41 -16.65
CA PHE A 13 5.78 -9.10 -15.24
C PHE A 13 7.15 -9.63 -14.82
N GLN A 14 8.14 -8.75 -14.72
CA GLN A 14 9.36 -9.07 -13.99
C GLN A 14 8.90 -9.53 -12.61
N GLN A 15 9.07 -10.82 -12.36
CA GLN A 15 8.72 -11.45 -11.10
C GLN A 15 9.66 -10.85 -10.07
N LEU A 16 9.17 -9.86 -9.32
CA LEU A 16 9.93 -9.20 -8.27
C LEU A 16 10.36 -10.27 -7.27
N ALA A 17 11.67 -10.38 -7.02
CA ALA A 17 12.21 -11.38 -6.13
C ALA A 17 11.68 -11.18 -4.70
N ILE A 18 11.29 -12.28 -4.05
CA ILE A 18 10.84 -12.25 -2.65
C ILE A 18 12.06 -11.91 -1.79
N THR A 19 11.96 -10.81 -1.04
CA THR A 19 13.01 -10.35 -0.13
C THR A 19 12.82 -10.98 1.25
N PRO A 20 13.85 -11.61 1.85
CA PRO A 20 13.79 -12.08 3.22
C PRO A 20 13.51 -10.94 4.20
N ILE A 21 12.64 -11.17 5.19
CA ILE A 21 12.28 -10.15 6.18
C ILE A 21 13.53 -9.63 6.92
N SER A 22 14.55 -10.47 7.14
CA SER A 22 15.82 -10.11 7.78
C SER A 22 16.64 -9.07 7.01
N GLU A 23 16.47 -8.94 5.70
CA GLU A 23 17.21 -7.97 4.87
C GLU A 23 16.52 -6.60 4.78
N ILE A 24 15.23 -6.52 5.14
CA ILE A 24 14.44 -5.29 5.03
C ILE A 24 15.07 -4.13 5.81
N PRO A 25 15.48 -4.29 7.09
CA PRO A 25 16.06 -3.18 7.86
C PRO A 25 17.30 -2.57 7.20
N THR A 26 18.21 -3.41 6.70
CA THR A 26 19.44 -2.96 6.02
C THR A 26 19.10 -2.15 4.78
N ARG A 27 18.19 -2.66 3.92
CA ARG A 27 17.75 -1.94 2.72
C ARG A 27 17.02 -0.64 3.05
N THR A 28 16.30 -0.58 4.17
CA THR A 28 15.62 0.65 4.62
C THR A 28 16.61 1.71 5.08
N ILE A 29 17.68 1.34 5.78
CA ILE A 29 18.72 2.27 6.22
C ILE A 29 19.43 2.92 5.02
N GLU A 30 19.69 2.14 3.98
CA GLU A 30 20.38 2.59 2.77
C GLU A 30 19.47 3.35 1.79
N ALA A 31 18.15 3.35 2.03
CA ALA A 31 17.20 3.93 1.10
C ALA A 31 17.18 5.46 1.16
N THR A 32 17.56 6.09 0.05
CA THR A 32 17.45 7.55 -0.15
C THR A 32 16.09 7.98 -0.69
N LYS A 33 15.27 7.02 -1.15
CA LYS A 33 13.93 7.23 -1.71
C LYS A 33 12.97 6.10 -1.29
N PRO A 34 11.65 6.35 -1.28
CA PRO A 34 10.67 5.31 -1.04
C PRO A 34 10.80 4.17 -2.06
N PHE A 35 10.65 2.93 -1.60
CA PHE A 35 10.75 1.73 -2.42
C PHE A 35 9.72 0.68 -1.97
N ASN A 36 9.34 -0.20 -2.89
CA ASN A 36 8.42 -1.29 -2.61
C ASN A 36 9.19 -2.60 -2.44
N ILE A 37 8.77 -3.43 -1.50
CA ILE A 37 9.33 -4.76 -1.24
C ILE A 37 8.20 -5.78 -1.31
N ILE A 38 8.49 -6.94 -1.90
CA ILE A 38 7.66 -8.14 -1.75
C ILE A 38 8.38 -9.08 -0.80
N CYS A 39 7.69 -9.50 0.25
CA CYS A 39 8.19 -10.45 1.24
C CYS A 39 7.12 -11.49 1.54
N GLN A 40 7.53 -12.62 2.12
CA GLN A 40 6.64 -13.67 2.60
C GLN A 40 6.85 -13.83 4.11
N GLY A 41 5.75 -13.92 4.86
CA GLY A 41 5.80 -14.09 6.30
C GLY A 41 4.48 -14.60 6.86
N THR A 42 4.52 -15.04 8.11
CA THR A 42 3.34 -15.48 8.87
C THR A 42 2.94 -14.38 9.85
N ILE A 43 1.65 -14.05 9.91
CA ILE A 43 1.12 -13.11 10.90
C ILE A 43 1.18 -13.79 12.28
N THR A 44 2.00 -13.27 13.19
CA THR A 44 2.18 -13.83 14.55
C THR A 44 1.36 -13.12 15.61
N ALA A 45 1.07 -11.83 15.43
CA ALA A 45 0.30 -11.03 16.37
C ALA A 45 -0.46 -9.90 15.65
N ALA A 46 -1.59 -9.48 16.22
CA ALA A 46 -2.34 -8.31 15.79
C ALA A 46 -2.55 -7.36 16.97
N HIS A 47 -2.01 -6.14 16.89
CA HIS A 47 -2.14 -5.13 17.93
C HIS A 47 -3.48 -4.39 17.80
N LYS A 48 -4.48 -4.80 18.59
CA LYS A 48 -5.84 -4.21 18.55
C LYS A 48 -5.95 -2.84 19.24
N ASN A 49 -5.02 -2.54 20.15
CA ASN A 49 -5.14 -1.38 21.04
C ASN A 49 -4.59 -0.07 20.46
N LYS A 50 -3.98 -0.08 19.26
CA LYS A 50 -3.40 1.11 18.63
C LYS A 50 -3.60 1.10 17.13
N GLY A 51 -4.32 2.09 16.60
CA GLY A 51 -4.44 2.33 15.15
C GLY A 51 -5.21 1.28 14.36
N PHE A 52 -5.94 0.37 15.02
CA PHE A 52 -6.76 -0.65 14.34
C PHE A 52 -7.97 -0.02 13.63
N TYR A 53 -8.50 1.08 14.19
CA TYR A 53 -9.54 1.90 13.58
C TYR A 53 -9.10 3.37 13.58
N TYR A 54 -9.53 4.11 12.56
CA TYR A 54 -9.41 5.56 12.51
C TYR A 54 -10.71 6.15 11.96
N ASP A 55 -11.07 7.35 12.41
CA ASP A 55 -12.23 8.07 11.89
C ASP A 55 -11.93 8.54 10.46
N ALA A 56 -12.80 8.21 9.52
CA ALA A 56 -12.62 8.51 8.10
C ALA A 56 -13.85 9.21 7.50
N CYS A 57 -13.62 10.07 6.51
CA CYS A 57 -14.68 10.66 5.71
C CYS A 57 -15.35 9.58 4.87
N THR A 58 -16.69 9.47 4.96
CA THR A 58 -17.47 8.48 4.22
C THR A 58 -17.42 8.68 2.70
N THR A 59 -17.11 9.89 2.24
CA THR A 59 -17.02 10.23 0.80
C THR A 59 -15.64 9.96 0.20
N CYS A 60 -14.55 10.32 0.90
CA CYS A 60 -13.20 10.30 0.33
C CYS A 60 -12.19 9.42 1.09
N THR A 61 -12.64 8.69 2.12
CA THR A 61 -11.92 7.73 2.97
C THR A 61 -10.66 8.24 3.68
N ARG A 62 -10.34 9.53 3.52
CA ARG A 62 -9.27 10.20 4.26
C ARG A 62 -9.67 10.44 5.70
N GLY A 63 -8.66 10.50 6.57
CA GLY A 63 -8.83 10.84 7.98
C GLY A 63 -9.54 12.18 8.17
N VAL A 64 -10.36 12.26 9.22
CA VAL A 64 -11.09 13.46 9.62
C VAL A 64 -10.56 14.01 10.95
N SER A 65 -10.71 15.32 11.15
CA SER A 65 -10.48 15.95 12.46
C SER A 65 -11.77 15.99 13.26
N LYS A 66 -11.69 15.75 14.57
CA LYS A 66 -12.83 15.86 15.49
C LYS A 66 -12.67 17.08 16.39
N LYS A 67 -13.67 17.98 16.41
CA LYS A 67 -13.72 19.13 17.33
C LYS A 67 -15.15 19.33 17.82
N GLY A 68 -15.36 19.23 19.13
CA GLY A 68 -16.67 19.48 19.75
C GLY A 68 -17.79 18.53 19.30
N GLY A 69 -17.47 17.27 18.99
CA GLY A 69 -18.44 16.28 18.49
C GLY A 69 -18.68 16.32 16.98
N THR A 70 -18.19 17.34 16.29
CA THR A 70 -18.27 17.46 14.83
C THR A 70 -17.02 16.88 14.17
N TYR A 71 -17.23 16.18 13.05
CA TYR A 71 -16.18 15.66 12.19
C TYR A 71 -15.95 16.59 10.99
N TRP A 72 -14.68 16.89 10.69
CA TRP A 72 -14.27 17.76 9.60
C TRP A 72 -13.33 17.05 8.63
N CYS A 73 -13.66 17.07 7.34
CA CYS A 73 -12.81 16.51 6.30
C CYS A 73 -12.14 17.63 5.48
N TYR A 74 -10.82 17.80 5.63
CA TYR A 74 -10.10 18.84 4.87
C TYR A 74 -10.14 18.69 3.34
N LYS A 75 -10.40 17.47 2.83
CA LYS A 75 -10.50 17.22 1.39
C LYS A 75 -11.87 17.59 0.82
N CYS A 76 -12.94 17.25 1.53
CA CYS A 76 -14.32 17.48 1.08
C CYS A 76 -14.84 18.87 1.48
N LYS A 77 -14.22 19.50 2.49
CA LYS A 77 -14.72 20.69 3.20
C LYS A 77 -16.09 20.40 3.83
#